data_AF-A0AAW9J2B4-F1
#
_entry.id   AF-A0AAW9J2B4-F1
#
_cell.length_a   1.000
_cell.length_b   1.000
_cell.length_c   1.000
_cell.angle_alpha   90.00
_cell.angle_beta   90.00
_cell.angle_gamma   90.00
#
_symmetry.space_group_name_H-M   'P 1'
#
loop_
_entity.id
_entity.type
_entity.pdbx_description
1 polymer ?
#
loop_
_entity_poly.entity_id
_entity_poly.type
_entity_poly.pdbx_seq_one_letter_code
_entity_poly.pdbx_strand_id
1 'polypeptide(L)'
;IQYTGNANIMQIGVMPTQGFDGIAVALLGASNPIGVFFSALFFGVLYVGKGFMNAAVKVPPELADTIMATIIYFAATSMIMDKVIKRFKKSKKDDDSKGKNSSAERGVEK
;
A
#
# COMPACT_ATOMS: atom_id res chain seq x y z
N ILE A 1 29.76 -23.13 -14.17
CA ILE A 1 30.17 -21.88 -14.84
C ILE A 1 28.98 -20.93 -14.77
N GLN A 2 28.87 -20.16 -13.68
CA GLN A 2 27.78 -19.18 -13.46
C GLN A 2 28.33 -17.75 -13.32
N TYR A 3 29.61 -17.55 -13.63
CA TYR A 3 30.36 -16.31 -13.41
C TYR A 3 30.55 -15.46 -14.69
N THR A 4 29.91 -15.82 -15.81
CA THR A 4 30.05 -15.11 -17.11
C THR A 4 28.72 -14.50 -17.56
N GLY A 5 28.26 -13.47 -16.87
CA GLY A 5 27.11 -12.66 -17.29
C GLY A 5 25.77 -13.23 -16.82
N ASN A 6 25.31 -12.71 -15.68
CA ASN A 6 24.00 -13.02 -15.12
C ASN A 6 22.88 -12.40 -15.98
N ALA A 7 22.36 -13.18 -16.94
CA ALA A 7 21.20 -12.85 -17.76
C ALA A 7 19.86 -13.31 -17.14
N ASN A 8 19.73 -13.40 -15.80
CA ASN A 8 18.54 -14.00 -15.17
C ASN A 8 17.24 -13.18 -15.20
N ILE A 9 17.13 -11.99 -15.83
CA ILE A 9 15.98 -11.12 -15.49
C ILE A 9 15.29 -10.43 -16.69
N MET A 10 15.74 -10.60 -17.93
CA MET A 10 14.97 -10.11 -19.09
C MET A 10 14.49 -11.25 -19.96
N GLN A 11 13.48 -11.95 -19.48
CA GLN A 11 12.65 -12.77 -20.35
C GLN A 11 11.56 -11.87 -20.95
N ILE A 12 11.54 -11.76 -22.28
CA ILE A 12 10.51 -11.04 -23.02
C ILE A 12 9.14 -11.62 -22.61
N GLY A 13 8.32 -10.77 -21.98
CA GLY A 13 6.99 -11.15 -21.49
C GLY A 13 6.85 -11.27 -19.96
N VAL A 14 7.92 -11.19 -19.17
CA VAL A 14 7.83 -11.12 -17.69
C VAL A 14 8.28 -9.76 -17.18
N MET A 15 7.44 -9.15 -16.35
CA MET A 15 7.75 -7.88 -15.71
C MET A 15 8.67 -8.11 -14.49
N PRO A 16 9.71 -7.28 -14.29
CA PRO A 16 10.53 -7.32 -13.08
C PRO A 16 9.68 -7.04 -11.83
N THR A 17 9.75 -7.93 -10.84
CA THR A 17 8.98 -7.83 -9.59
C THR A 17 9.39 -6.62 -8.73
N GLN A 18 10.64 -6.17 -8.84
CA GLN A 18 11.14 -5.02 -8.06
C GLN A 18 10.38 -3.71 -8.35
N GLY A 19 9.83 -3.54 -9.56
CA GLY A 19 9.01 -2.38 -9.89
C GLY A 19 7.65 -2.38 -9.18
N PHE A 20 7.06 -3.56 -8.99
CA PHE A 20 5.78 -3.72 -8.30
C PHE A 20 5.90 -3.47 -6.79
N ASP A 21 6.96 -4.02 -6.18
CA ASP A 21 7.28 -3.77 -4.77
C ASP A 21 7.53 -2.27 -4.50
N GLY A 22 8.16 -1.56 -5.45
CA GLY A 22 8.36 -0.11 -5.36
C GLY A 22 7.06 0.70 -5.27
N ILE A 23 5.99 0.26 -5.96
CA ILE A 23 4.68 0.90 -5.88
C ILE A 23 4.10 0.72 -4.47
N ALA A 24 4.21 -0.48 -3.90
CA ALA A 24 3.74 -0.76 -2.54
C ALA A 24 4.48 0.08 -1.49
N VAL A 25 5.81 0.20 -1.62
CA VAL A 25 6.64 1.02 -0.73
C VAL A 25 6.29 2.52 -0.84
N ALA A 26 6.02 3.01 -2.05
CA ALA A 26 5.59 4.40 -2.26
C ALA A 26 4.23 4.71 -1.61
N LEU A 27 3.30 3.74 -1.66
CA LEU A 27 1.98 3.83 -1.01
C LEU A 27 2.11 3.75 0.52
N LEU A 28 3.00 2.90 1.03
CA LEU A 28 3.31 2.80 2.46
C LEU A 28 3.84 4.13 3.02
N GLY A 29 4.67 4.84 2.25
CA GLY A 29 5.18 6.17 2.60
C GLY A 29 4.21 7.33 2.34
N ALA A 30 2.95 7.05 1.99
CA ALA A 30 1.89 8.03 1.72
C ALA A 30 2.29 9.12 0.70
N SER A 31 3.12 8.78 -0.29
CA SER A 31 3.66 9.74 -1.28
C SER A 31 4.46 10.91 -0.70
N ASN A 32 4.89 10.84 0.56
CA ASN A 32 5.79 11.82 1.17
C ASN A 32 7.25 11.33 1.04
N PRO A 33 8.18 12.10 0.44
CA PRO A 33 9.56 11.66 0.21
C PRO A 33 10.27 11.15 1.47
N ILE A 34 10.04 11.78 2.62
CA ILE A 34 10.65 11.36 3.89
C ILE A 34 10.07 10.03 4.36
N GLY A 35 8.75 9.84 4.24
CA GLY A 35 8.09 8.58 4.59
C GLY A 35 8.54 7.44 3.69
N VAL A 36 8.59 7.68 2.38
CA VAL A 36 9.05 6.71 1.38
C VAL A 36 10.50 6.30 1.62
N PHE A 37 11.38 7.23 2.03
CA PHE A 37 12.78 6.92 2.35
C PHE A 37 12.90 5.90 3.50
N PHE A 38 12.19 6.14 4.61
CA PHE A 38 12.20 5.20 5.73
C PHE A 38 11.54 3.86 5.39
N SER A 39 10.43 3.88 4.64
CA SER A 39 9.76 2.67 4.16
C SER A 39 10.65 1.84 3.23
N ALA A 40 11.37 2.47 2.30
CA ALA A 40 12.28 1.81 1.38
C ALA A 40 13.48 1.21 2.09
N LEU A 41 14.01 1.90 3.12
CA LEU A 41 15.11 1.38 3.93
C LEU A 41 14.68 0.10 4.68
N PHE A 42 13.53 0.14 5.36
CA PHE A 42 13.00 -1.02 6.06
C PHE A 42 12.69 -2.19 5.12
N PHE A 43 12.06 -1.90 3.98
CA PHE A 43 11.76 -2.91 2.96
C PHE A 43 13.04 -3.51 2.37
N GLY A 44 14.08 -2.70 2.14
CA GLY A 44 15.39 -3.15 1.68
C GLY A 44 16.10 -4.08 2.67
N VAL A 45 16.02 -3.80 3.97
CA VAL A 45 16.57 -4.68 5.02
C VAL A 45 15.86 -6.04 5.00
N LEU A 46 14.54 -6.08 4.87
CA LEU A 46 13.79 -7.33 4.74
C LEU A 46 14.12 -8.09 3.45
N TYR A 47 14.27 -7.36 2.34
CA TYR A 47 14.59 -7.93 1.03
C TYR A 47 15.99 -8.57 0.98
N VAL A 48 16.98 -7.98 1.64
CA VAL A 48 18.31 -8.59 1.76
C VAL A 48 18.30 -9.69 2.83
N GLY A 49 17.55 -9.49 3.93
CA GLY A 49 17.36 -10.47 4.99
C GLY A 49 16.80 -11.80 4.49
N LYS A 50 15.82 -11.79 3.58
CA LYS A 50 15.29 -13.02 2.96
C LYS A 50 16.33 -13.78 2.13
N GLY A 51 17.26 -13.07 1.50
CA GLY A 51 18.38 -13.67 0.78
C GLY A 51 19.32 -14.42 1.72
N PHE A 52 19.59 -13.85 2.91
CA PHE A 52 20.35 -14.52 3.96
C PHE A 52 19.62 -15.72 4.57
N MET A 53 18.28 -15.71 4.62
CA MET A 53 17.50 -16.85 5.10
C MET A 53 17.65 -18.06 4.18
N ASN A 54 17.78 -17.88 2.87
CA ASN A 54 18.07 -18.99 1.96
C ASN A 54 19.47 -19.60 2.20
N ALA A 55 20.45 -18.77 2.58
CA ALA A 55 21.86 -19.16 2.68
C ALA A 55 22.31 -19.65 4.08
N ALA A 56 21.74 -19.12 5.17
CA ALA A 56 22.27 -19.27 6.52
C ALA A 56 21.41 -20.13 7.46
N VAL A 57 20.10 -20.24 7.21
CA VAL A 57 19.16 -20.96 8.07
C VAL A 57 18.33 -21.87 7.16
N LYS A 58 18.00 -23.10 7.54
CA LYS A 58 17.08 -23.96 6.75
C LYS A 58 15.63 -23.44 6.75
N VAL A 59 15.42 -22.13 6.80
CA VAL A 59 14.12 -21.48 6.79
C VAL A 59 13.82 -21.07 5.36
N PRO A 60 12.71 -21.56 4.79
CA PRO A 60 12.30 -21.19 3.45
C PRO A 60 12.06 -19.64 3.34
N PRO A 61 12.62 -18.96 2.32
CA PRO A 61 12.47 -17.50 2.14
C PRO A 61 11.01 -17.04 1.95
N GLU A 62 10.11 -17.97 1.67
CA GLU A 62 8.66 -17.80 1.56
C GLU A 62 8.05 -17.18 2.83
N LEU A 63 8.65 -17.42 3.99
CA LEU A 63 8.21 -16.78 5.24
C LEU A 63 8.44 -15.27 5.21
N ALA A 64 9.58 -14.82 4.68
CA ALA A 64 9.87 -13.39 4.57
C ALA A 64 8.96 -12.72 3.55
N ASP A 65 8.66 -13.38 2.43
CA ASP A 65 7.68 -12.89 1.45
C ASP A 65 6.28 -12.77 2.07
N THR A 66 5.88 -13.70 2.94
CA THR A 66 4.60 -13.64 3.69
C THR A 66 4.54 -12.46 4.67
N ILE A 67 5.65 -12.18 5.37
CA ILE A 67 5.77 -11.02 6.27
C ILE A 67 5.67 -9.71 5.47
N MET A 68 6.37 -9.60 4.35
CA MET A 68 6.28 -8.41 3.50
C MET A 68 4.86 -8.21 2.96
N ALA A 69 4.20 -9.29 2.50
CA ALA A 69 2.84 -9.23 2.00
C ALA A 69 1.84 -8.76 3.07
N THR A 70 1.96 -9.25 4.30
CA THR A 70 1.08 -8.83 5.41
C THR A 70 1.32 -7.37 5.81
N ILE A 71 2.57 -6.89 5.82
CA ILE A 71 2.88 -5.47 6.08
C ILE A 71 2.24 -4.57 5.02
N ILE A 72 2.41 -4.90 3.73
CA ILE A 72 1.80 -4.15 2.63
C ILE A 72 0.28 -4.18 2.73
N TYR A 73 -0.31 -5.34 3.04
CA TYR A 73 -1.76 -5.49 3.17
C TYR A 73 -2.35 -4.60 4.28
N PHE A 74 -1.75 -4.60 5.46
CA PHE A 74 -2.18 -3.75 6.56
C PHE A 74 -2.03 -2.26 6.24
N ALA A 75 -0.91 -1.87 5.62
CA ALA A 75 -0.66 -0.49 5.22
C ALA A 75 -1.66 0.01 4.17
N ALA A 76 -1.89 -0.79 3.12
CA ALA A 76 -2.85 -0.47 2.07
C ALA A 76 -4.27 -0.35 2.65
N THR A 77 -4.66 -1.29 3.52
CA THR A 77 -5.95 -1.25 4.21
C THR A 77 -6.10 0.02 5.06
N SER A 78 -5.09 0.39 5.84
CA SER A 78 -5.11 1.61 6.65
C SER A 78 -5.32 2.86 5.79
N MET A 79 -4.60 2.99 4.67
CA MET A 79 -4.73 4.11 3.74
C MET A 79 -6.12 4.17 3.08
N ILE A 80 -6.69 3.00 2.74
CA ILE A 80 -8.02 2.88 2.15
C ILE A 80 -9.09 3.25 3.17
N MET A 81 -8.97 2.80 4.42
CA MET A 81 -9.95 3.06 5.47
C MET A 81 -10.17 4.55 5.71
N ASP A 82 -9.10 5.36 5.73
CA ASP A 82 -9.22 6.82 5.86
C ASP A 82 -10.04 7.46 4.74
N LYS A 83 -9.86 7.02 3.49
CA LYS A 83 -10.60 7.52 2.34
C LYS A 83 -12.06 7.04 2.35
N VAL A 84 -12.30 5.78 2.70
CA VAL A 84 -13.63 5.18 2.76
C VAL A 84 -14.48 5.84 3.84
N ILE A 85 -13.95 6.00 5.06
CA ILE A 85 -14.65 6.63 6.17
C ILE A 85 -14.99 8.09 5.85
N LYS A 86 -14.07 8.85 5.25
CA LYS A 86 -14.32 10.25 4.83
C LYS A 86 -15.43 10.34 3.77
N ARG A 87 -15.48 9.41 2.81
CA ARG A 87 -16.57 9.35 1.82
C ARG A 87 -17.93 9.04 2.46
N PHE A 88 -17.99 8.03 3.33
CA PHE A 88 -19.22 7.65 4.01
C PHE A 88 -19.76 8.77 4.91
N LYS A 89 -18.87 9.51 5.60
CA LYS A 89 -19.27 10.65 6.43
C LYS A 89 -19.77 11.85 5.62
N LYS A 90 -19.28 12.04 4.38
CA LYS A 90 -19.76 13.08 3.46
C LYS A 90 -21.17 12.79 2.97
N SER A 91 -21.44 11.53 2.60
CA SER A 91 -22.77 11.12 2.12
C SER A 91 -23.89 11.31 3.16
N LYS A 92 -23.57 11.20 4.47
CA LYS A 92 -24.57 11.40 5.54
C LYS A 92 -24.83 12.89 5.86
N LYS A 93 -23.90 13.79 5.53
CA LYS A 93 -24.03 15.24 5.82
C LYS A 93 -24.83 15.99 4.75
N ASP A 94 -24.87 15.47 3.52
CA ASP A 94 -25.63 16.04 2.42
C ASP A 94 -27.14 15.75 2.53
N ASP A 95 -27.55 14.63 3.12
CA ASP A 95 -28.96 14.31 3.39
C ASP A 95 -29.56 15.16 4.54
N ASP A 96 -28.81 15.40 5.62
CA ASP A 96 -29.28 16.20 6.76
C ASP A 96 -29.45 17.70 6.42
N SER A 97 -28.69 18.19 5.43
CA SER A 97 -28.73 19.60 5.02
C SER A 97 -29.95 19.92 4.13
N LYS A 98 -30.49 18.92 3.42
CA LYS A 98 -31.66 19.08 2.53
C LYS A 98 -32.99 19.11 3.29
N GLY A 99 -33.08 18.41 4.43
CA GLY A 99 -34.28 18.37 5.28
C GLY A 99 -34.58 19.68 6.03
N LYS A 100 -33.56 20.50 6.32
CA LYS A 100 -33.73 21.77 7.04
C LYS A 100 -34.24 22.92 6.17
N ASN A 101 -33.80 23.05 4.93
CA ASN A 101 -34.25 24.13 4.04
C ASN A 101 -35.72 23.96 3.61
N SER A 102 -36.19 22.73 3.39
CA SER A 102 -37.56 22.47 2.95
C SER A 102 -38.63 22.69 4.04
N SER A 103 -38.25 22.71 5.32
CA SER A 103 -39.16 23.08 6.43
C SER A 103 -39.17 24.59 6.73
N ALA A 104 -38.14 25.33 6.33
CA ALA A 104 -38.11 26.78 6.51
C ALA A 104 -38.96 27.54 5.45
N GLU A 105 -39.03 27.03 4.22
CA GLU A 105 -39.83 27.66 3.15
C GLU A 105 -41.35 27.48 3.32
N ARG A 106 -41.82 26.46 4.04
CA ARG A 106 -43.25 26.19 4.27
C ARG A 106 -43.89 27.01 5.40
N GLY A 107 -43.11 27.78 6.15
CA GLY A 107 -43.60 28.62 7.26
C GLY A 107 -43.89 30.07 6.88
N VAL A 108 -43.53 30.50 5.66
CA VAL A 108 -43.69 31.89 5.20
C VAL A 108 -45.04 32.10 4.48
N GLU A 109 -45.75 31.01 4.14
CA GLU A 109 -47.06 31.05 3.49
C GLU A 109 -48.19 30.87 4.52
N LYS A 110 -48.32 31.79 5.49
CA LYS A 110 -49.57 32.02 6.24
C LYS A 110 -49.68 33.48 6.66
#